data_AF-A0A803V7P7-F1
#
_entry.id   AF-A0A803V7P7-F1
#
_cell.length_a   1.000
_cell.length_b   1.000
_cell.length_c   1.000
_cell.angle_alpha   90.00
_cell.angle_beta   90.00
_cell.angle_gamma   90.00
#
_symmetry.space_group_name_H-M   'P 1'
#
loop_
_entity.id
_entity.type
_entity.pdbx_description
1 polymer ?
#
loop_
_entity_poly.entity_id
_entity_poly.type
_entity_poly.pdbx_seq_one_letter_code
_entity_poly.pdbx_strand_id
1 'polypeptide(L)'
;MVKMPHIHTALNTKFLEKVCAWCFDLFLFFCLGNFILLHHLFWGGMLVCLFEYSFFQVFLFFSVILGSRMLPSSVFFLLILGSMVDTKTSSEKGSLFYPYGSQQGDETNPKHDDGTSEEITLSVPFTFYGKTYKTAFVNNNGVISFNEPVKQYTPDPFPLADGSPFVAPYWADVDNVLGGDIFYRQTTDPALLEAISQDITQYFPKSPFTATWALVATWDHVAYYGSTSEKGNTFQAVLTTDSKMFYIILNYWDIQWTTGAASDGDAETGLGGTPAHAGFNSGDDTNFYNIPGSQTDAIINITTTSNVKVPGRWVFRVDDFQVTGVDPPQPNNNCWL
;
A
#
# COMPACT_ATOMS: atom_id res chain seq x y z
N MET A 1 32.40 36.36 -38.71
CA MET A 1 32.18 36.18 -40.17
C MET A 1 32.54 34.74 -40.53
N VAL A 2 31.54 33.88 -40.79
CA VAL A 2 31.58 32.85 -41.85
C VAL A 2 30.13 32.66 -42.30
N LYS A 3 29.89 32.71 -43.61
CA LYS A 3 28.59 32.68 -44.29
C LYS A 3 28.58 31.44 -45.18
N MET A 4 27.52 30.65 -45.20
CA MET A 4 27.28 29.57 -46.19
C MET A 4 25.76 29.33 -46.39
N PRO A 5 25.33 28.75 -47.55
CA PRO A 5 24.37 29.42 -48.44
C PRO A 5 23.00 28.73 -48.65
N HIS A 6 22.09 29.52 -49.26
CA HIS A 6 20.96 29.22 -50.17
C HIS A 6 20.02 28.00 -49.93
N ILE A 7 18.70 28.22 -50.11
CA ILE A 7 17.88 27.71 -51.23
C ILE A 7 16.41 28.17 -51.01
N HIS A 8 15.88 28.93 -51.96
CA HIS A 8 14.43 29.14 -52.11
C HIS A 8 13.90 28.06 -53.05
N THR A 9 12.98 27.21 -52.59
CA THR A 9 12.13 26.39 -53.45
C THR A 9 10.69 26.83 -53.23
N ALA A 10 10.11 27.46 -54.24
CA ALA A 10 8.70 27.83 -54.27
C ALA A 10 7.85 26.55 -54.32
N LEU A 11 7.14 26.25 -53.22
CA LEU A 11 6.11 25.20 -53.21
C LEU A 11 4.91 25.66 -54.03
N ASN A 12 4.53 24.84 -55.00
CA ASN A 12 3.45 25.07 -55.95
C ASN A 12 2.10 25.11 -55.21
N THR A 13 1.37 26.22 -55.27
CA THR A 13 0.12 26.46 -54.50
C THR A 13 -0.98 25.42 -54.77
N LYS A 14 -1.01 24.80 -55.96
CA LYS A 14 -1.91 23.68 -56.28
C LYS A 14 -1.60 22.38 -55.53
N PHE A 15 -0.39 22.22 -55.00
CA PHE A 15 0.02 21.06 -54.19
C PHE A 15 -0.50 21.20 -52.75
N LEU A 16 -0.43 22.41 -52.17
CA LEU A 16 -0.99 22.71 -50.85
C LEU A 16 -2.51 22.52 -50.81
N GLU A 17 -3.24 22.92 -51.86
CA GLU A 17 -4.70 22.73 -51.92
C GLU A 17 -5.11 21.25 -51.93
N LYS A 18 -4.36 20.38 -52.61
CA LYS A 18 -4.65 18.93 -52.65
C LYS A 18 -4.28 18.21 -51.35
N VAL A 19 -3.22 18.65 -50.68
CA VAL A 19 -2.83 18.14 -49.35
C VAL A 19 -3.84 18.59 -48.29
N CYS A 20 -4.32 19.84 -48.36
CA CYS A 20 -5.38 20.34 -47.48
C CYS A 20 -6.70 19.59 -47.65
N ALA A 21 -7.12 19.26 -48.88
CA ALA A 21 -8.35 18.49 -49.12
C ALA A 21 -8.27 17.06 -48.52
N TRP A 22 -7.13 16.38 -48.65
CA TRP A 22 -6.91 15.07 -48.03
C TRP A 22 -6.85 15.12 -46.51
N CYS A 23 -6.23 16.16 -45.93
CA CYS A 23 -6.26 16.38 -44.49
C CYS A 23 -7.69 16.64 -43.98
N PHE A 24 -8.54 17.33 -44.76
CA PHE A 24 -9.92 17.65 -44.37
C PHE A 24 -10.82 16.41 -44.35
N ASP A 25 -10.70 15.52 -45.33
CA ASP A 25 -11.47 14.26 -45.37
C ASP A 25 -11.03 13.28 -44.26
N LEU A 26 -9.74 13.27 -43.92
CA LEU A 26 -9.21 12.50 -42.78
C LEU A 26 -9.65 13.10 -41.43
N PHE A 27 -9.76 14.43 -41.33
CA PHE A 27 -10.30 15.12 -40.15
C PHE A 27 -11.76 14.73 -39.89
N LEU A 28 -12.56 14.59 -40.95
CA LEU A 28 -13.95 14.15 -40.84
C LEU A 28 -14.09 12.68 -40.39
N PHE A 29 -13.18 11.81 -40.83
CA PHE A 29 -13.19 10.40 -40.43
C PHE A 29 -12.82 10.20 -38.96
N PHE A 30 -11.94 11.05 -38.42
CA PHE A 30 -11.54 11.01 -37.01
C PHE A 30 -12.44 11.82 -36.09
N CYS A 31 -13.18 12.85 -36.54
CA CYS A 31 -14.16 13.54 -35.69
C CYS A 31 -15.33 12.66 -35.18
N LEU A 32 -15.49 11.44 -35.69
CA LEU A 32 -16.43 10.43 -35.15
C LEU A 32 -15.89 9.68 -33.93
N GLY A 33 -14.61 9.85 -33.57
CA GLY A 33 -14.02 9.40 -32.30
C GLY A 33 -13.25 10.55 -31.64
N ASN A 34 -13.33 10.70 -30.33
CA ASN A 34 -12.77 11.86 -29.61
C ASN A 34 -11.22 11.96 -29.66
N PHE A 35 -10.61 12.31 -30.80
CA PHE A 35 -9.17 12.54 -30.94
C PHE A 35 -8.89 14.04 -31.15
N ILE A 36 -7.90 14.57 -30.41
CA ILE A 36 -7.42 15.95 -30.58
C ILE A 36 -6.06 15.91 -31.28
N LEU A 37 -5.92 16.69 -32.35
CA LEU A 37 -4.68 16.86 -33.09
C LEU A 37 -3.81 17.94 -32.42
N LEU A 38 -2.57 17.59 -32.05
CA LEU A 38 -1.68 18.50 -31.30
C LEU A 38 -0.66 19.23 -32.17
N HIS A 39 -0.02 18.55 -33.14
CA HIS A 39 1.03 19.15 -33.97
C HIS A 39 1.27 18.39 -35.29
N HIS A 40 1.82 19.10 -36.28
CA HIS A 40 2.36 18.52 -37.51
C HIS A 40 3.79 19.01 -37.76
N LEU A 41 4.65 18.11 -38.25
CA LEU A 41 6.01 18.42 -38.72
C LEU A 41 6.27 17.74 -40.06
N PHE A 42 6.93 18.47 -40.97
CA PHE A 42 7.40 17.96 -42.24
C PHE A 42 8.92 17.79 -42.20
N TRP A 43 9.40 16.57 -42.45
CA TRP A 43 10.82 16.28 -42.55
C TRP A 43 11.06 15.27 -43.67
N GLY A 44 11.94 15.59 -44.62
CA GLY A 44 12.35 14.65 -45.69
C GLY A 44 11.23 14.12 -46.59
N GLY A 45 10.10 14.82 -46.74
CA GLY A 45 8.95 14.36 -47.57
C GLY A 45 7.92 13.49 -46.84
N MET A 46 8.07 13.25 -45.54
CA MET A 46 7.06 12.63 -44.67
C MET A 46 6.26 13.68 -43.91
N LEU A 47 4.94 13.48 -43.83
CA LEU A 47 4.06 14.17 -42.89
C LEU A 47 3.86 13.29 -41.66
N VAL A 48 4.17 13.82 -40.48
CA VAL A 48 3.93 13.14 -39.19
C VAL A 48 2.83 13.89 -38.45
N CYS A 49 1.81 13.16 -38.01
CA CYS A 49 0.65 13.69 -37.28
C CYS A 49 0.61 13.06 -35.88
N LEU A 50 0.47 13.91 -34.85
CA LEU A 50 0.39 13.51 -33.45
C LEU A 50 -1.04 13.68 -32.93
N PHE A 51 -1.62 12.58 -32.45
CA PHE A 51 -2.96 12.55 -31.87
C PHE A 51 -2.91 12.02 -30.44
N GLU A 52 -3.76 12.59 -29.57
CA GLU A 52 -3.89 12.20 -28.17
C GLU A 52 -5.31 11.68 -27.90
N TYR A 53 -5.39 10.54 -27.18
CA TYR A 53 -6.65 9.96 -26.73
C TYR A 53 -6.51 9.44 -25.30
N SER A 54 -7.26 10.03 -24.37
CA SER A 54 -7.44 9.56 -23.00
C SER A 54 -6.16 9.01 -22.36
N PHE A 55 -5.09 9.82 -22.38
CA PHE A 55 -3.74 9.59 -21.83
C PHE A 55 -2.75 8.71 -22.63
N PHE A 56 -3.04 8.32 -23.87
CA PHE A 56 -2.07 7.67 -24.77
C PHE A 56 -1.72 8.56 -25.97
N GLN A 57 -0.43 8.68 -26.29
CA GLN A 57 0.06 9.29 -27.54
C GLN A 57 0.18 8.22 -28.64
N VAL A 58 -0.41 8.49 -29.81
CA VAL A 58 -0.32 7.63 -30.99
C VAL A 58 0.42 8.35 -32.11
N PHE A 59 1.49 7.73 -32.62
CA PHE A 59 2.26 8.24 -33.76
C PHE A 59 1.84 7.53 -35.05
N LEU A 60 1.34 8.29 -36.03
CA LEU A 60 1.05 7.80 -37.37
C LEU A 60 2.06 8.38 -38.37
N PHE A 61 2.76 7.49 -39.08
CA PHE A 61 3.73 7.85 -40.11
C PHE A 61 3.14 7.62 -41.50
N PHE A 62 3.09 8.67 -42.33
CA PHE A 62 2.68 8.56 -43.73
C PHE A 62 3.87 8.84 -44.65
N SER A 63 4.31 7.83 -45.40
CA SER A 63 5.28 8.00 -46.49
C SER A 63 4.57 8.48 -47.75
N VAL A 64 4.87 9.69 -48.21
CA VAL A 64 4.46 10.16 -49.54
C VAL A 64 5.54 9.78 -50.54
N ILE A 65 5.37 8.66 -51.24
CA ILE A 65 6.27 8.31 -52.35
C ILE A 65 5.89 9.17 -53.56
N LEU A 66 6.78 10.09 -53.94
CA LEU A 66 6.66 10.84 -55.19
C LEU A 66 6.84 9.92 -56.38
N GLY A 67 5.77 9.74 -57.14
CA GLY A 67 5.83 9.31 -58.54
C GLY A 67 5.61 7.83 -58.79
N SER A 68 4.60 7.58 -59.61
CA SER A 68 4.37 6.36 -60.40
C SER A 68 3.64 5.20 -59.69
N ARG A 69 2.32 5.19 -59.89
CA ARG A 69 1.36 4.06 -59.89
C ARG A 69 1.71 2.82 -59.03
N MET A 70 0.90 2.57 -58.00
CA MET A 70 0.82 1.26 -57.34
C MET A 70 -0.59 0.65 -57.48
N LEU A 71 -0.63 -0.63 -57.89
CA LEU A 71 -1.78 -1.54 -57.84
C LEU A 71 -2.02 -2.01 -56.39
N PRO A 72 -3.24 -2.49 -56.04
CA PRO A 72 -3.63 -2.72 -54.66
C PRO A 72 -3.14 -4.09 -54.18
N SER A 73 -1.98 -4.13 -53.55
CA SER A 73 -1.59 -5.28 -52.73
C SER A 73 -0.37 -4.92 -51.88
N SER A 74 -0.48 -5.22 -50.59
CA SER A 74 0.61 -5.23 -49.59
C SER A 74 0.89 -3.90 -48.88
N VAL A 75 0.01 -3.53 -47.94
CA VAL A 75 0.39 -2.66 -46.82
C VAL A 75 0.89 -3.57 -45.69
N PHE A 76 2.22 -3.60 -45.49
CA PHE A 76 2.82 -4.22 -44.32
C PHE A 76 2.66 -3.24 -43.14
N PHE A 77 1.79 -3.56 -42.19
CA PHE A 77 1.75 -2.88 -40.90
C PHE A 77 2.87 -3.44 -40.02
N LEU A 78 3.92 -2.66 -39.80
CA LEU A 78 4.91 -2.95 -38.76
C LEU A 78 4.53 -2.15 -37.51
N LEU A 79 3.73 -2.75 -36.63
CA LEU A 79 3.47 -2.24 -35.28
C LEU A 79 4.72 -2.50 -34.43
N ILE A 80 5.64 -1.54 -34.37
CA ILE A 80 6.65 -1.54 -33.31
C ILE A 80 6.01 -0.86 -32.11
N LEU A 81 5.49 -1.66 -31.18
CA LEU A 81 5.17 -1.22 -29.82
C LEU A 81 6.49 -0.91 -29.11
N GLY A 82 6.99 0.30 -29.30
CA GLY A 82 8.00 0.87 -28.43
C GLY A 82 7.32 1.31 -27.15
N SER A 83 7.34 0.47 -26.11
CA SER A 83 7.02 0.91 -24.76
C SER A 83 8.13 1.83 -24.27
N MET A 84 8.04 3.11 -24.59
CA MET A 84 8.56 4.11 -23.66
C MET A 84 7.60 4.09 -22.48
N VAL A 85 7.93 3.30 -21.48
CA VAL A 85 7.34 3.44 -20.15
C VAL A 85 7.78 4.82 -19.69
N ASP A 86 6.88 5.80 -19.86
CA ASP A 86 7.02 7.08 -19.20
C ASP A 86 6.96 6.77 -17.70
N THR A 87 8.12 6.67 -17.07
CA THR A 87 8.29 6.23 -15.67
C THR A 87 7.87 7.33 -14.69
N LYS A 88 6.89 8.14 -15.08
CA LYS A 88 6.48 9.36 -14.40
C LYS A 88 4.97 9.47 -14.23
N THR A 89 4.28 8.36 -13.91
CA THR A 89 3.03 8.41 -13.12
C THR A 89 2.68 7.06 -12.44
N SER A 90 3.62 6.48 -11.69
CA SER A 90 3.30 5.47 -10.64
C SER A 90 4.06 5.73 -9.32
N SER A 91 4.64 6.92 -9.18
CA SER A 91 5.55 7.29 -8.09
C SER A 91 4.88 8.06 -6.93
N GLU A 92 3.57 7.88 -6.66
CA GLU A 92 2.91 8.55 -5.52
C GLU A 92 2.11 7.64 -4.57
N LYS A 93 2.34 6.33 -4.63
CA LYS A 93 1.93 5.42 -3.53
C LYS A 93 2.95 4.28 -3.45
N GLY A 94 4.20 4.62 -3.09
CA GLY A 94 5.15 3.61 -2.65
C GLY A 94 4.46 2.76 -1.59
N SER A 95 4.38 1.45 -1.81
CA SER A 95 3.60 0.52 -0.99
C SER A 95 3.76 0.86 0.49
N LEU A 96 2.66 1.25 1.15
CA LEU A 96 2.62 1.51 2.59
C LEU A 96 3.17 0.33 3.39
N PHE A 97 3.11 -0.88 2.81
CA PHE A 97 3.54 -2.11 3.44
C PHE A 97 4.98 -2.39 3.09
N TYR A 98 5.72 -2.86 4.08
CA TYR A 98 7.00 -3.49 3.84
C TYR A 98 6.79 -4.81 3.08
N PRO A 99 7.73 -5.23 2.21
CA PRO A 99 7.58 -6.43 1.41
C PRO A 99 7.22 -7.66 2.25
N TYR A 100 6.25 -8.45 1.81
CA TYR A 100 5.79 -9.67 2.48
C TYR A 100 5.44 -10.76 1.46
N GLY A 101 5.11 -11.94 1.97
CA GLY A 101 4.69 -13.11 1.20
C GLY A 101 5.83 -14.09 0.94
N SER A 102 5.48 -15.23 0.34
CA SER A 102 6.41 -16.34 0.09
C SER A 102 7.64 -15.95 -0.73
N GLN A 103 7.53 -14.96 -1.62
CA GLN A 103 8.65 -14.43 -2.40
C GLN A 103 9.71 -13.71 -1.55
N GLN A 104 9.32 -13.24 -0.35
CA GLN A 104 10.22 -12.64 0.63
C GLN A 104 10.75 -13.66 1.65
N GLY A 105 10.38 -14.94 1.51
CA GLY A 105 10.76 -16.01 2.42
C GLY A 105 9.90 -16.07 3.68
N ASP A 106 8.67 -15.52 3.64
CA ASP A 106 7.75 -15.59 4.78
C ASP A 106 7.25 -17.00 5.02
N GLU A 107 7.15 -17.36 6.30
CA GLU A 107 6.32 -18.47 6.74
C GLU A 107 4.84 -18.09 6.58
N THR A 108 3.96 -19.10 6.54
CA THR A 108 2.52 -18.91 6.39
C THR A 108 1.80 -19.69 7.48
N ASN A 109 0.85 -19.06 8.16
CA ASN A 109 0.02 -19.75 9.13
C ASN A 109 -0.84 -20.84 8.45
N PRO A 110 -1.29 -21.85 9.20
CA PRO A 110 -2.23 -22.83 8.69
C PRO A 110 -3.55 -22.17 8.27
N LYS A 111 -4.21 -22.76 7.26
CA LYS A 111 -5.60 -22.50 6.92
C LYS A 111 -6.50 -23.13 7.98
N HIS A 112 -6.87 -22.33 8.96
CA HIS A 112 -7.64 -22.74 10.13
C HIS A 112 -8.24 -21.49 10.78
N ASP A 113 -9.52 -21.53 11.11
CA ASP A 113 -10.30 -20.44 11.74
C ASP A 113 -9.54 -19.76 12.91
N ASP A 114 -9.46 -20.42 14.07
CA ASP A 114 -8.66 -19.96 15.22
C ASP A 114 -7.19 -20.41 15.14
N GLY A 115 -6.58 -20.34 13.95
CA GLY A 115 -5.21 -20.78 13.72
C GLY A 115 -4.15 -19.86 14.34
N THR A 116 -2.94 -20.39 14.53
CA THR A 116 -1.77 -19.63 14.99
C THR A 116 -0.50 -20.21 14.40
N SER A 117 0.56 -19.41 14.35
CA SER A 117 1.91 -19.87 14.05
C SER A 117 2.40 -20.89 15.10
N GLU A 118 3.45 -21.63 14.76
CA GLU A 118 4.31 -22.23 15.80
C GLU A 118 4.95 -21.13 16.67
N GLU A 119 5.53 -21.50 17.81
CA GLU A 119 6.24 -20.54 18.66
C GLU A 119 7.46 -19.97 17.93
N ILE A 120 7.47 -18.65 17.73
CA ILE A 120 8.58 -17.96 17.06
C ILE A 120 9.62 -17.59 18.11
N THR A 121 10.76 -18.27 18.10
CA THR A 121 11.92 -17.85 18.92
C THR A 121 12.56 -16.61 18.29
N LEU A 122 12.50 -15.47 18.98
CA LEU A 122 13.03 -14.20 18.50
C LEU A 122 14.57 -14.20 18.55
N SER A 123 15.22 -13.97 17.41
CA SER A 123 16.69 -13.86 17.34
C SER A 123 17.22 -12.64 18.08
N VAL A 124 16.39 -11.59 18.21
CA VAL A 124 16.62 -10.43 19.09
C VAL A 124 15.41 -10.30 20.00
N PRO A 125 15.58 -10.37 21.34
CA PRO A 125 14.46 -10.20 22.27
C PRO A 125 13.78 -8.84 22.11
N PHE A 126 12.45 -8.82 22.15
CA PHE A 126 11.66 -7.61 22.01
C PHE A 126 11.22 -7.10 23.40
N THR A 127 11.49 -5.84 23.71
CA THR A 127 11.04 -5.22 24.97
C THR A 127 9.79 -4.41 24.72
N PHE A 128 8.75 -4.73 25.50
CA PHE A 128 7.45 -4.09 25.45
C PHE A 128 7.09 -3.62 26.86
N TYR A 129 7.19 -2.30 27.09
CA TYR A 129 6.98 -1.63 28.38
C TYR A 129 7.72 -2.27 29.56
N GLY A 130 9.04 -2.37 29.44
CA GLY A 130 9.91 -2.87 30.51
C GLY A 130 9.93 -4.40 30.68
N LYS A 131 9.06 -5.14 29.98
CA LYS A 131 9.11 -6.60 29.90
C LYS A 131 9.78 -7.03 28.60
N THR A 132 10.80 -7.89 28.71
CA THR A 132 11.52 -8.42 27.55
C THR A 132 11.01 -9.82 27.22
N TYR A 133 10.62 -10.02 25.97
CA TYR A 133 10.06 -11.25 25.43
C TYR A 133 11.06 -11.90 24.48
N LYS A 134 11.15 -13.22 24.56
CA LYS A 134 12.03 -14.04 23.70
C LYS A 134 11.26 -14.84 22.67
N THR A 135 9.95 -14.95 22.84
CA THR A 135 9.08 -15.70 21.94
C THR A 135 7.84 -14.88 21.62
N ALA A 136 7.28 -15.13 20.44
CA ALA A 136 6.05 -14.53 19.97
C ALA A 136 5.22 -15.54 19.16
N PHE A 137 3.94 -15.24 18.99
CA PHE A 137 3.03 -15.98 18.14
C PHE A 137 2.30 -15.01 17.21
N VAL A 138 2.13 -15.39 15.94
CA VAL A 138 1.30 -14.67 14.99
C VAL A 138 -0.01 -15.43 14.86
N ASN A 139 -1.10 -14.84 15.33
CA ASN A 139 -2.41 -15.47 15.38
C ASN A 139 -3.28 -15.07 14.17
N ASN A 140 -4.12 -15.98 13.69
CA ASN A 140 -4.98 -15.72 12.53
C ASN A 140 -5.97 -14.58 12.78
N ASN A 141 -6.49 -14.44 14.00
CA ASN A 141 -7.41 -13.39 14.43
C ASN A 141 -6.76 -12.01 14.57
N GLY A 142 -5.59 -11.76 13.98
CA GLY A 142 -5.05 -10.40 13.85
C GLY A 142 -4.27 -9.87 15.05
N VAL A 143 -3.57 -10.77 15.75
CA VAL A 143 -2.79 -10.46 16.96
C VAL A 143 -1.37 -11.05 16.87
N ILE A 144 -0.38 -10.30 17.37
CA ILE A 144 0.94 -10.81 17.74
C ILE A 144 1.04 -10.85 19.26
N SER A 145 1.01 -12.04 19.85
CA SER A 145 1.11 -12.23 21.30
C SER A 145 2.51 -12.67 21.73
N PHE A 146 2.84 -12.41 23.00
CA PHE A 146 4.10 -12.86 23.58
C PHE A 146 3.86 -13.94 24.64
N ASN A 147 4.81 -14.88 24.74
CA ASN A 147 4.82 -16.07 25.62
C ASN A 147 3.75 -17.13 25.36
N GLU A 148 2.50 -16.76 25.07
CA GLU A 148 1.40 -17.70 24.90
C GLU A 148 0.54 -17.35 23.67
N PRO A 149 -0.03 -18.36 22.98
CA PRO A 149 -0.96 -18.13 21.88
C PRO A 149 -2.33 -17.64 22.38
N VAL A 150 -2.95 -16.75 21.62
CA VAL A 150 -4.32 -16.27 21.87
C VAL A 150 -5.33 -17.19 21.17
N LYS A 151 -6.42 -17.52 21.86
CA LYS A 151 -7.53 -18.35 21.31
C LYS A 151 -8.85 -17.60 21.16
N GLN A 152 -8.89 -16.37 21.65
CA GLN A 152 -10.09 -15.56 21.68
C GLN A 152 -10.25 -14.84 20.32
N TYR A 153 -11.42 -14.97 19.71
CA TYR A 153 -11.76 -14.34 18.42
C TYR A 153 -12.56 -13.05 18.58
N THR A 154 -13.48 -12.98 19.55
CA THR A 154 -14.22 -11.75 19.87
C THR A 154 -13.33 -10.82 20.70
N PRO A 155 -13.04 -9.60 20.24
CA PRO A 155 -12.10 -8.72 20.91
C PRO A 155 -12.62 -8.15 22.24
N ASP A 156 -11.84 -8.30 23.30
CA ASP A 156 -12.05 -7.64 24.59
C ASP A 156 -11.46 -6.21 24.60
N PRO A 157 -12.06 -5.27 25.37
CA PRO A 157 -11.51 -3.93 25.53
C PRO A 157 -10.16 -3.96 26.26
N PHE A 158 -9.26 -3.04 25.91
CA PHE A 158 -8.02 -2.84 26.66
C PHE A 158 -8.25 -1.91 27.86
N PRO A 159 -7.52 -2.12 28.98
CA PRO A 159 -6.55 -3.20 29.20
C PRO A 159 -7.24 -4.56 29.40
N LEU A 160 -6.58 -5.63 28.97
CA LEU A 160 -7.14 -6.98 29.09
C LEU A 160 -7.08 -7.48 30.53
N ALA A 161 -8.20 -8.00 31.03
CA ALA A 161 -8.31 -8.48 32.41
C ALA A 161 -7.41 -9.69 32.72
N ASP A 162 -6.99 -10.45 31.71
CA ASP A 162 -6.09 -11.59 31.85
C ASP A 162 -4.60 -11.18 31.87
N GLY A 163 -4.31 -9.90 31.60
CA GLY A 163 -2.95 -9.38 31.56
C GLY A 163 -2.13 -9.88 30.36
N SER A 164 -2.76 -10.42 29.32
CA SER A 164 -2.06 -10.94 28.15
C SER A 164 -1.36 -9.82 27.36
N PRO A 165 -0.02 -9.88 27.18
CA PRO A 165 0.72 -8.88 26.42
C PRO A 165 0.63 -9.19 24.91
N PHE A 166 0.04 -8.29 24.14
CA PHE A 166 0.01 -8.45 22.69
C PHE A 166 -0.18 -7.14 21.92
N VAL A 167 0.19 -7.21 20.64
CA VAL A 167 -0.05 -6.18 19.63
C VAL A 167 -1.22 -6.64 18.75
N ALA A 168 -2.25 -5.81 18.63
CA ALA A 168 -3.42 -6.10 17.82
C ALA A 168 -3.47 -5.13 16.64
N PRO A 169 -2.80 -5.41 15.51
CA PRO A 169 -3.00 -4.62 14.31
C PRO A 169 -4.50 -4.54 13.96
N TYR A 170 -5.21 -5.67 14.01
CA TYR A 170 -6.65 -5.71 13.78
C TYR A 170 -7.23 -7.01 14.37
N TRP A 171 -7.45 -7.02 15.69
CA TRP A 171 -7.99 -8.21 16.36
C TRP A 171 -9.47 -8.39 16.03
N ALA A 172 -9.82 -9.48 15.36
CA ALA A 172 -11.19 -9.86 15.03
C ALA A 172 -11.26 -11.34 14.65
N ASP A 173 -12.47 -11.85 14.54
CA ASP A 173 -12.80 -13.24 14.16
C ASP A 173 -12.52 -13.50 12.66
N VAL A 174 -11.26 -13.80 12.35
CA VAL A 174 -10.72 -14.01 11.00
C VAL A 174 -10.81 -15.49 10.66
N ASP A 175 -11.39 -15.81 9.50
CA ASP A 175 -11.37 -17.17 8.98
C ASP A 175 -10.60 -17.22 7.66
N ASN A 176 -9.31 -17.57 7.76
CA ASN A 176 -8.45 -17.66 6.59
C ASN A 176 -8.69 -18.91 5.72
N VAL A 177 -9.55 -19.84 6.17
CA VAL A 177 -10.06 -20.95 5.34
C VAL A 177 -10.99 -20.42 4.26
N LEU A 178 -11.79 -19.40 4.59
CA LEU A 178 -12.72 -18.75 3.67
C LEU A 178 -12.00 -17.80 2.69
N GLY A 179 -10.92 -17.16 3.11
CA GLY A 179 -10.15 -16.29 2.22
C GLY A 179 -8.91 -15.68 2.87
N GLY A 180 -7.90 -15.43 2.05
CA GLY A 180 -6.67 -14.72 2.44
C GLY A 180 -5.65 -15.54 3.23
N ASP A 181 -4.44 -15.02 3.36
CA ASP A 181 -3.30 -15.70 3.96
C ASP A 181 -2.64 -14.83 5.05
N ILE A 182 -2.00 -15.46 6.02
CA ILE A 182 -1.23 -14.75 7.04
C ILE A 182 0.24 -15.13 6.87
N PHE A 183 1.07 -14.13 6.57
CA PHE A 183 2.49 -14.26 6.32
C PHE A 183 3.30 -13.64 7.45
N TYR A 184 4.41 -14.27 7.85
CA TYR A 184 5.32 -13.66 8.80
C TYR A 184 6.78 -14.07 8.60
N ARG A 185 7.69 -13.15 8.95
CA ARG A 185 9.13 -13.45 9.09
C ARG A 185 9.78 -12.52 10.09
N GLN A 186 10.78 -13.04 10.80
CA GLN A 186 11.81 -12.18 11.38
C GLN A 186 12.95 -11.96 10.38
N THR A 187 13.57 -10.79 10.40
CA THR A 187 14.53 -10.39 9.37
C THR A 187 15.64 -9.49 9.92
N THR A 188 16.82 -9.68 9.35
CA THR A 188 17.99 -8.82 9.48
C THR A 188 18.45 -8.30 8.11
N ASP A 189 17.56 -8.35 7.11
CA ASP A 189 17.86 -7.89 5.75
C ASP A 189 18.21 -6.39 5.73
N PRO A 190 19.41 -6.01 5.24
CA PRO A 190 19.86 -4.63 5.31
C PRO A 190 18.97 -3.64 4.56
N ALA A 191 18.36 -4.04 3.44
CA ALA A 191 17.54 -3.13 2.64
C ALA A 191 16.22 -2.80 3.34
N LEU A 192 15.57 -3.81 3.92
CA LEU A 192 14.37 -3.61 4.71
C LEU A 192 14.65 -2.85 6.02
N LEU A 193 15.72 -3.19 6.74
CA LEU A 193 16.09 -2.49 7.97
C LEU A 193 16.46 -1.02 7.71
N GLU A 194 17.09 -0.71 6.59
CA GLU A 194 17.36 0.67 6.19
C GLU A 194 16.05 1.44 5.92
N ALA A 195 15.09 0.83 5.20
CA ALA A 195 13.79 1.45 4.97
C ALA A 195 13.04 1.74 6.28
N ILE A 196 13.00 0.77 7.19
CA ILE A 196 12.40 0.93 8.54
C ILE A 196 13.11 2.04 9.33
N SER A 197 14.45 2.12 9.23
CA SER A 197 15.24 3.14 9.91
C SER A 197 14.95 4.55 9.40
N GLN A 198 14.80 4.70 8.09
CA GLN A 198 14.45 5.97 7.46
C GLN A 198 13.05 6.43 7.90
N ASP A 199 12.07 5.53 7.89
CA ASP A 199 10.70 5.83 8.33
C ASP A 199 10.66 6.24 9.81
N ILE A 200 11.29 5.48 10.71
CA ILE A 200 11.33 5.82 12.14
C ILE A 200 12.08 7.13 12.38
N THR A 201 13.21 7.35 11.71
CA THR A 201 13.97 8.61 11.85
C THR A 201 13.16 9.81 11.37
N GLN A 202 12.36 9.65 10.32
CA GLN A 202 11.45 10.68 9.83
C GLN A 202 10.37 11.03 10.86
N TYR A 203 9.78 10.03 11.53
CA TYR A 203 8.71 10.25 12.50
C TYR A 203 9.23 10.67 13.90
N PHE A 204 10.45 10.25 14.26
CA PHE A 204 11.10 10.49 15.56
C PHE A 204 12.48 11.16 15.40
N PRO A 205 12.57 12.38 14.85
CA PRO A 205 13.85 13.02 14.51
C PRO A 205 14.75 13.35 15.72
N LYS A 206 14.20 13.29 16.95
CA LYS A 206 14.94 13.52 18.20
C LYS A 206 15.53 12.24 18.79
N SER A 207 15.27 11.09 18.18
CA SER A 207 15.66 9.77 18.68
C SER A 207 16.35 9.00 17.54
N PRO A 208 17.67 9.21 17.34
CA PRO A 208 18.41 8.54 16.26
C PRO A 208 18.26 7.03 16.35
N PHE A 209 17.74 6.40 15.29
CA PHE A 209 17.37 4.99 15.28
C PHE A 209 17.97 4.29 14.08
N THR A 210 18.46 3.06 14.28
CA THR A 210 18.96 2.20 13.21
C THR A 210 18.52 0.78 13.51
N ALA A 211 17.51 0.31 12.79
CA ALA A 211 16.94 -1.01 12.99
C ALA A 211 18.03 -2.08 12.83
N THR A 212 18.12 -2.95 13.83
CA THR A 212 19.00 -4.14 13.81
C THR A 212 18.23 -5.42 13.56
N TRP A 213 16.91 -5.37 13.73
CA TRP A 213 16.01 -6.51 13.62
C TRP A 213 14.57 -6.04 13.39
N ALA A 214 13.79 -6.84 12.68
CA ALA A 214 12.35 -6.69 12.61
C ALA A 214 11.61 -8.04 12.54
N LEU A 215 10.39 -8.09 13.06
CA LEU A 215 9.38 -9.12 12.77
C LEU A 215 8.28 -8.45 11.94
N VAL A 216 8.03 -8.95 10.74
CA VAL A 216 6.96 -8.50 9.84
C VAL A 216 5.88 -9.57 9.84
N ALA A 217 4.63 -9.20 10.12
CA ALA A 217 3.46 -10.06 10.02
C ALA A 217 2.38 -9.36 9.20
N THR A 218 1.83 -10.03 8.20
CA THR A 218 0.82 -9.48 7.28
C THR A 218 -0.35 -10.44 7.16
N TRP A 219 -1.55 -9.92 7.40
CA TRP A 219 -2.81 -10.58 7.08
C TRP A 219 -3.23 -10.03 5.73
N ASP A 220 -3.21 -10.86 4.71
CA ASP A 220 -3.42 -10.48 3.31
C ASP A 220 -4.77 -11.01 2.83
N HIS A 221 -5.70 -10.10 2.57
CA HIS A 221 -7.04 -10.38 2.07
C HIS A 221 -7.82 -11.39 2.94
N VAL A 222 -7.65 -11.33 4.26
CA VAL A 222 -8.27 -12.31 5.17
C VAL A 222 -9.77 -12.08 5.30
N ALA A 223 -10.55 -13.15 5.14
CA ALA A 223 -12.00 -13.14 5.35
C ALA A 223 -12.35 -13.19 6.84
N TYR A 224 -13.61 -12.92 7.16
CA TYR A 224 -14.16 -13.05 8.51
C TYR A 224 -14.94 -14.34 8.67
N TYR A 225 -15.01 -14.84 9.91
CA TYR A 225 -15.79 -16.02 10.23
C TYR A 225 -17.25 -15.89 9.80
N GLY A 226 -17.75 -16.92 9.12
CA GLY A 226 -19.12 -16.98 8.63
C GLY A 226 -19.40 -16.09 7.41
N SER A 227 -18.38 -15.53 6.76
CA SER A 227 -18.56 -14.73 5.53
C SER A 227 -19.25 -15.53 4.42
N THR A 228 -20.25 -14.91 3.79
CA THR A 228 -20.88 -15.35 2.53
C THR A 228 -20.44 -14.50 1.33
N SER A 229 -19.48 -13.60 1.54
CA SER A 229 -18.96 -12.64 0.57
C SER A 229 -17.47 -12.85 0.26
N GLU A 230 -16.98 -12.23 -0.81
CA GLU A 230 -15.56 -12.20 -1.21
C GLU A 230 -14.77 -11.05 -0.54
N LYS A 231 -15.27 -10.52 0.58
CA LYS A 231 -14.62 -9.41 1.27
C LYS A 231 -13.40 -9.89 2.04
N GLY A 232 -12.32 -9.10 1.99
CA GLY A 232 -11.08 -9.41 2.69
C GLY A 232 -10.40 -8.16 3.24
N ASN A 233 -9.75 -8.30 4.40
CA ASN A 233 -8.96 -7.25 5.01
C ASN A 233 -7.46 -7.50 4.75
N THR A 234 -6.72 -6.44 4.43
CA THR A 234 -5.26 -6.45 4.28
C THR A 234 -4.61 -5.44 5.23
N PHE A 235 -3.85 -5.94 6.20
CA PHE A 235 -3.15 -5.17 7.23
C PHE A 235 -1.84 -5.82 7.66
N GLN A 236 -0.90 -5.04 8.18
CA GLN A 236 0.45 -5.49 8.55
C GLN A 236 0.89 -4.90 9.89
N ALA A 237 1.56 -5.70 10.70
CA ALA A 237 2.30 -5.28 11.88
C ALA A 237 3.80 -5.52 11.69
N VAL A 238 4.62 -4.56 12.15
CA VAL A 238 6.07 -4.69 12.24
C VAL A 238 6.55 -4.36 13.63
N LEU A 239 7.23 -5.30 14.28
CA LEU A 239 7.99 -5.06 15.50
C LEU A 239 9.44 -4.82 15.12
N THR A 240 10.09 -3.79 15.63
CA THR A 240 11.50 -3.50 15.29
C THR A 240 12.27 -2.88 16.45
N THR A 241 13.59 -3.06 16.44
CA THR A 241 14.47 -2.50 17.47
C THR A 241 15.89 -2.26 16.95
N ASP A 242 16.57 -1.30 17.57
CA ASP A 242 18.03 -1.08 17.50
C ASP A 242 18.77 -1.69 18.72
N SER A 243 18.09 -2.57 19.47
CA SER A 243 18.45 -3.13 20.78
C SER A 243 18.31 -2.19 21.99
N LYS A 244 17.92 -0.93 21.80
CA LYS A 244 17.68 0.04 22.88
C LYS A 244 16.29 0.63 22.85
N MET A 245 15.85 1.04 21.67
CA MET A 245 14.52 1.56 21.38
C MET A 245 13.72 0.51 20.63
N PHE A 246 12.44 0.43 20.94
CA PHE A 246 11.54 -0.61 20.45
C PHE A 246 10.30 0.05 19.85
N TYR A 247 9.94 -0.35 18.64
CA TYR A 247 8.83 0.25 17.90
C TYR A 247 7.85 -0.80 17.40
N ILE A 248 6.59 -0.40 17.35
CA ILE A 248 5.50 -1.08 16.65
C ILE A 248 5.08 -0.18 15.48
N ILE A 249 4.99 -0.74 14.28
CA ILE A 249 4.41 -0.10 13.10
C ILE A 249 3.20 -0.93 12.66
N LEU A 250 2.05 -0.28 12.51
CA LEU A 250 0.82 -0.89 12.02
C LEU A 250 0.43 -0.20 10.70
N ASN A 251 0.20 -0.99 9.67
CA ASN A 251 -0.11 -0.53 8.31
C ASN A 251 -1.46 -1.11 7.85
N TYR A 252 -2.31 -0.29 7.25
CA TYR A 252 -3.66 -0.66 6.80
C TYR A 252 -3.85 -0.27 5.34
N TRP A 253 -4.19 -1.23 4.48
CA TRP A 253 -4.36 -0.99 3.03
C TRP A 253 -5.82 -1.04 2.60
N ASP A 254 -6.47 -2.18 2.82
CA ASP A 254 -7.85 -2.43 2.42
C ASP A 254 -8.59 -3.07 3.59
N ILE A 255 -9.64 -2.40 4.07
CA ILE A 255 -10.44 -2.85 5.21
C ILE A 255 -11.90 -2.78 4.77
N GLN A 256 -12.52 -3.95 4.60
CA GLN A 256 -13.83 -4.14 3.98
C GLN A 256 -14.90 -4.68 4.95
N TRP A 257 -14.46 -5.16 6.12
CA TRP A 257 -15.29 -5.74 7.17
C TRP A 257 -14.72 -5.41 8.56
N THR A 258 -15.59 -5.39 9.58
CA THR A 258 -15.25 -5.10 10.98
C THR A 258 -15.45 -6.27 11.92
N THR A 259 -16.34 -7.21 11.60
CA THR A 259 -16.85 -8.19 12.57
C THR A 259 -17.17 -9.52 11.92
N GLY A 260 -16.78 -10.63 12.55
CA GLY A 260 -17.21 -11.99 12.18
C GLY A 260 -18.56 -12.38 12.76
N ALA A 261 -19.20 -13.41 12.19
CA ALA A 261 -20.56 -13.80 12.54
C ALA A 261 -20.71 -14.31 13.98
N ALA A 262 -19.67 -14.93 14.57
CA ALA A 262 -19.71 -15.35 15.98
C ALA A 262 -19.59 -14.17 16.97
N SER A 263 -19.19 -13.00 16.46
CA SER A 263 -19.16 -11.74 17.21
C SER A 263 -20.34 -10.83 16.87
N ASP A 264 -21.48 -11.41 16.48
CA ASP A 264 -22.73 -10.75 16.07
C ASP A 264 -22.62 -9.89 14.79
N GLY A 265 -21.62 -10.15 13.94
CA GLY A 265 -21.49 -9.53 12.61
C GLY A 265 -22.47 -10.10 11.59
N ASP A 266 -22.84 -9.29 10.61
CA ASP A 266 -23.65 -9.73 9.46
C ASP A 266 -22.80 -10.54 8.46
N ALA A 267 -23.29 -11.72 8.07
CA ALA A 267 -22.55 -12.68 7.24
C ALA A 267 -22.22 -12.20 5.82
N GLU A 268 -22.97 -11.25 5.28
CA GLU A 268 -22.76 -10.74 3.91
C GLU A 268 -21.89 -9.47 3.91
N THR A 269 -22.10 -8.60 4.89
CA THR A 269 -21.43 -7.30 4.95
C THR A 269 -20.19 -7.28 5.83
N GLY A 270 -20.10 -8.18 6.80
CA GLY A 270 -19.05 -8.23 7.82
C GLY A 270 -19.08 -7.05 8.78
N LEU A 271 -20.26 -6.45 9.00
CA LEU A 271 -20.46 -5.25 9.82
C LEU A 271 -21.42 -5.52 10.99
N GLY A 272 -21.41 -4.65 12.00
CA GLY A 272 -22.25 -4.74 13.19
C GLY A 272 -21.57 -5.49 14.35
N GLY A 273 -22.36 -5.99 15.29
CA GLY A 273 -21.88 -6.81 16.41
C GLY A 273 -20.81 -6.13 17.29
N THR A 274 -19.75 -6.88 17.62
CA THR A 274 -18.55 -6.41 18.34
C THR A 274 -17.41 -6.20 17.34
N PRO A 275 -17.13 -4.96 16.90
CA PRO A 275 -16.11 -4.68 15.90
C PRO A 275 -14.69 -4.98 16.38
N ALA A 276 -13.81 -5.13 15.39
CA ALA A 276 -12.40 -5.35 15.57
C ALA A 276 -11.72 -4.36 16.53
N HIS A 277 -10.67 -4.82 17.21
CA HIS A 277 -9.84 -4.02 18.10
C HIS A 277 -8.46 -3.77 17.47
N ALA A 278 -8.11 -2.51 17.23
CA ALA A 278 -6.77 -2.11 16.78
C ALA A 278 -6.00 -1.33 17.87
N GLY A 279 -4.76 -1.72 18.14
CA GLY A 279 -3.93 -1.16 19.21
C GLY A 279 -2.92 -2.13 19.80
N PHE A 280 -2.68 -2.02 21.10
CA PHE A 280 -1.85 -2.96 21.85
C PHE A 280 -2.15 -2.92 23.36
N ASN A 281 -1.80 -4.01 24.06
CA ASN A 281 -1.88 -4.15 25.52
C ASN A 281 -0.56 -4.73 26.05
N SER A 282 0.10 -4.05 26.98
CA SER A 282 1.39 -4.51 27.54
C SER A 282 1.26 -5.61 28.61
N GLY A 283 0.05 -5.86 29.10
CA GLY A 283 -0.19 -6.79 30.20
C GLY A 283 0.28 -6.27 31.57
N ASP A 284 0.33 -4.95 31.77
CA ASP A 284 0.61 -4.31 33.06
C ASP A 284 -0.53 -3.41 33.59
N ASP A 285 -1.71 -3.51 32.98
CA ASP A 285 -2.93 -2.72 33.25
C ASP A 285 -2.80 -1.21 33.00
N THR A 286 -1.62 -0.70 32.67
CA THR A 286 -1.35 0.74 32.56
C THR A 286 -0.94 1.17 31.15
N ASN A 287 -0.16 0.36 30.46
CA ASN A 287 0.36 0.67 29.13
C ASN A 287 -0.43 -0.09 28.06
N PHE A 288 -1.47 0.56 27.57
CA PHE A 288 -2.24 0.09 26.42
C PHE A 288 -2.59 1.28 25.53
N TYR A 289 -2.95 1.01 24.29
CA TYR A 289 -3.40 2.04 23.36
C TYR A 289 -4.52 1.50 22.49
N ASN A 290 -5.62 2.25 22.41
CA ASN A 290 -6.73 2.00 21.50
C ASN A 290 -6.60 2.98 20.33
N ILE A 291 -6.45 2.49 19.10
CA ILE A 291 -6.52 3.36 17.92
C ILE A 291 -7.92 3.98 17.86
N PRO A 292 -8.07 5.29 17.55
CA PRO A 292 -9.37 5.93 17.41
C PRO A 292 -10.31 5.16 16.47
N GLY A 293 -11.52 4.87 16.95
CA GLY A 293 -12.52 4.07 16.24
C GLY A 293 -12.47 2.57 16.55
N SER A 294 -11.43 2.08 17.22
CA SER A 294 -11.33 0.69 17.68
C SER A 294 -12.54 0.26 18.52
N GLN A 295 -12.99 -0.99 18.35
CA GLN A 295 -14.23 -1.56 18.94
C GLN A 295 -15.52 -0.80 18.60
N THR A 296 -15.53 -0.05 17.51
CA THR A 296 -16.73 0.60 16.99
C THR A 296 -16.77 0.46 15.48
N ASP A 297 -17.93 0.68 14.86
CA ASP A 297 -18.08 0.66 13.40
C ASP A 297 -17.14 1.64 12.68
N ALA A 298 -16.64 2.67 13.39
CA ALA A 298 -15.70 3.64 12.84
C ALA A 298 -14.34 3.03 12.47
N ILE A 299 -13.98 1.85 12.99
CA ILE A 299 -12.70 1.19 12.67
C ILE A 299 -12.55 0.88 11.18
N ILE A 300 -13.66 0.76 10.43
CA ILE A 300 -13.63 0.59 8.97
C ILE A 300 -12.83 1.70 8.26
N ASN A 301 -12.71 2.90 8.87
CA ASN A 301 -12.00 4.04 8.31
C ASN A 301 -10.51 4.10 8.68
N ILE A 302 -9.96 3.07 9.34
CA ILE A 302 -8.60 3.07 9.89
C ILE A 302 -7.51 3.36 8.83
N THR A 303 -7.75 2.98 7.57
CA THR A 303 -6.89 3.26 6.40
C THR A 303 -6.69 4.76 6.11
N THR A 304 -7.54 5.63 6.67
CA THR A 304 -7.47 7.10 6.49
C THR A 304 -6.86 7.82 7.68
N THR A 305 -6.68 7.12 8.80
CA THR A 305 -6.21 7.70 10.07
C THR A 305 -4.72 7.42 10.30
N SER A 306 -4.06 8.22 11.16
CA SER A 306 -2.62 8.08 11.45
C SER A 306 -2.20 8.94 12.65
N ASN A 307 -1.17 8.50 13.39
CA ASN A 307 -0.43 9.34 14.34
C ASN A 307 0.89 9.93 13.79
N VAL A 308 1.31 9.50 12.60
CA VAL A 308 2.55 9.95 11.92
C VAL A 308 2.29 10.74 10.64
N LYS A 309 1.03 11.14 10.41
CA LYS A 309 0.58 11.89 9.22
C LYS A 309 0.79 11.14 7.90
N VAL A 310 0.81 9.81 7.94
CA VAL A 310 0.80 8.93 6.78
C VAL A 310 -0.47 8.08 6.87
N PRO A 311 -1.51 8.36 6.07
CA PRO A 311 -2.78 7.65 6.14
C PRO A 311 -2.61 6.13 6.13
N GLY A 312 -3.26 5.45 7.09
CA GLY A 312 -3.17 4.01 7.26
C GLY A 312 -1.91 3.54 7.99
N ARG A 313 -1.05 4.44 8.47
CA ARG A 313 0.14 4.11 9.27
C ARG A 313 0.02 4.61 10.70
N TRP A 314 0.29 3.72 11.64
CA TRP A 314 0.41 4.01 13.05
C TRP A 314 1.76 3.53 13.57
N VAL A 315 2.51 4.39 14.27
CA VAL A 315 3.84 4.04 14.79
C VAL A 315 3.97 4.43 16.25
N PHE A 316 4.41 3.48 17.08
CA PHE A 316 4.52 3.65 18.52
C PHE A 316 5.91 3.28 18.99
N ARG A 317 6.50 4.11 19.85
CA ARG A 317 7.67 3.73 20.65
C ARG A 317 7.18 3.06 21.93
N VAL A 318 7.72 1.89 22.25
CA VAL A 318 7.16 1.00 23.28
C VAL A 318 8.18 0.52 24.32
N ASP A 319 9.38 1.10 24.33
CA ASP A 319 10.32 0.99 25.46
C ASP A 319 10.08 2.04 26.56
N ASP A 320 9.41 3.13 26.22
CA ASP A 320 8.96 4.22 27.08
C ASP A 320 7.66 4.77 26.46
N PHE A 321 6.60 4.98 27.26
CA PHE A 321 5.27 5.34 26.71
C PHE A 321 5.31 6.73 26.09
N GLN A 322 5.46 6.77 24.76
CA GLN A 322 5.54 7.97 23.96
C GLN A 322 4.59 7.83 22.76
N VAL A 323 3.38 8.40 22.88
CA VAL A 323 2.44 8.48 21.75
C VAL A 323 2.75 9.76 20.96
N THR A 324 3.03 9.62 19.66
CA THR A 324 3.19 10.78 18.77
C THR A 324 1.85 11.44 18.49
N GLY A 325 1.80 12.77 18.53
CA GLY A 325 0.62 13.54 18.14
C GLY A 325 -0.52 13.58 19.17
N VAL A 326 -0.35 12.96 20.34
CA VAL A 326 -1.20 13.18 21.51
C VAL A 326 -0.33 13.88 22.55
N ASP A 327 -0.63 15.13 22.87
CA ASP A 327 0.03 15.79 23.99
C ASP A 327 -0.19 14.92 25.24
N PRO A 328 0.87 14.56 25.99
CA PRO A 328 0.67 13.82 27.24
C PRO A 328 -0.32 14.61 28.10
N PRO A 329 -1.22 13.94 28.85
CA PRO A 329 -2.13 14.60 29.76
C PRO A 329 -1.31 15.57 30.61
N GLN A 330 -1.51 16.87 30.39
CA GLN A 330 -0.82 17.86 31.19
C GLN A 330 -1.18 17.56 32.64
N PRO A 331 -0.20 17.39 33.54
CA PRO A 331 -0.49 17.30 34.96
C PRO A 331 -1.36 18.49 35.29
N ASN A 332 -2.58 18.21 35.72
CA ASN A 332 -3.41 19.20 36.36
C ASN A 332 -2.57 19.68 37.56
N ASN A 333 -1.92 20.82 37.38
CA ASN A 333 -1.22 21.55 38.42
C ASN A 333 -2.18 22.53 39.09
N ASN A 334 -3.49 22.23 39.13
CA ASN A 334 -4.42 22.95 40.00
C ASN A 334 -4.35 22.35 41.41
N CYS A 335 -3.13 22.37 41.95
CA CYS A 335 -2.95 22.54 43.39
C CYS A 335 -2.81 24.05 43.64
N TRP A 336 -3.60 24.50 44.63
CA TRP A 336 -3.61 25.80 45.31
C TRP A 336 -4.44 26.93 44.66
N LEU A 337 -5.62 27.22 45.21
CA LEU A 337 -5.81 28.11 46.37
C LEU A 337 -7.23 28.00 46.94
#